data_AF-W7TD54-F1
#
_entry.id   AF-W7TD54-F1
#
_cell.length_a   1.000
_cell.length_b   1.000
_cell.length_c   1.000
_cell.angle_alpha   90.00
_cell.angle_beta   90.00
_cell.angle_gamma   90.00
#
_symmetry.space_group_name_H-M   'P 1'
#
loop_
_entity.id
_entity.type
_entity.pdbx_description
1 polymer ?
#
loop_
_entity_poly.entity_id
_entity_poly.type
_entity_poly.pdbx_seq_one_letter_code
_entity_poly.pdbx_strand_id
1 'polypeptide(L)' 'MSKIRFQVVYASGQDPEHPAEELNVHSPATEGWQSPRFCDYPQELGLFLLDTPCHLSRVQILSHQSKIATKVELFVGDGF' A
#
# COMPACT_ATOMS: atom_id res chain seq x y z
N MET A 1 -5.62 -4.63 -20.20
CA MET A 1 -6.03 -4.22 -18.84
C MET A 1 -5.21 -2.99 -18.47
N SER A 2 -5.86 -1.88 -18.08
CA SER A 2 -5.17 -0.69 -17.59
C SER A 2 -4.85 -0.83 -16.10
N LYS A 3 -3.78 -0.16 -15.65
CA LYS A 3 -3.48 -0.04 -14.22
C LYS A 3 -4.53 0.87 -13.58
N ILE A 4 -5.18 0.39 -12.52
CA ILE A 4 -6.06 1.21 -11.69
C ILE A 4 -5.18 2.15 -10.87
N ARG A 5 -5.44 3.45 -10.98
CA ARG A 5 -4.77 4.48 -10.19
C ARG A 5 -5.31 4.42 -8.76
N PHE A 6 -4.43 4.59 -7.79
CA PHE A 6 -4.80 4.66 -6.39
C PHE A 6 -4.02 5.77 -5.69
N GLN A 7 -4.49 6.14 -4.51
CA GLN A 7 -3.79 7.02 -3.58
C GLN A 7 -3.84 6.41 -2.18
N VAL A 8 -2.74 6.49 -1.44
CA VAL A 8 -2.73 6.17 -0.01
C VAL A 8 -3.50 7.25 0.75
N VAL A 9 -4.49 6.83 1.53
CA VAL A 9 -5.35 7.71 2.35
C VAL A 9 -5.24 7.40 3.84
N TYR A 10 -4.65 6.26 4.20
CA TYR A 10 -4.46 5.86 5.59
C TYR A 10 -3.22 4.96 5.72
N ALA A 11 -2.52 5.09 6.83
CA ALA A 11 -1.52 4.15 7.29
C ALA A 11 -1.59 4.06 8.81
N SER A 12 -1.59 2.85 9.38
CA SER A 12 -1.52 2.66 10.84
C SER A 12 -0.19 3.16 11.42
N GLY A 13 0.85 3.19 10.58
CA GLY A 13 2.17 3.71 10.92
C GLY A 13 3.07 3.76 9.69
N GLN A 14 4.16 4.53 9.80
CA GLN A 14 5.21 4.60 8.80
C GLN A 14 6.58 4.87 9.41
N ASP A 15 7.62 4.39 8.76
CA ASP A 15 9.00 4.82 9.01
C ASP A 15 9.20 6.22 8.40
N PRO A 16 9.81 7.19 9.13
CA PRO A 16 10.08 8.53 8.60
C PRO A 16 10.91 8.54 7.31
N GLU A 17 11.78 7.55 7.11
CA GLU A 17 12.61 7.43 5.90
C GLU A 17 11.83 6.78 4.73
N HIS A 18 10.74 6.08 5.02
CA HIS A 18 9.94 5.36 4.02
C HIS A 18 8.44 5.59 4.26
N PRO A 19 7.95 6.83 4.08
CA PRO A 19 6.57 7.21 4.36
C PRO A 19 5.58 6.58 3.37
N ALA A 20 4.31 6.48 3.77
CA ALA A 20 3.30 5.79 2.96
C ALA A 20 3.01 6.49 1.62
N GLU A 21 3.22 7.81 1.56
CA GLU A 21 3.04 8.62 0.36
C GLU A 21 3.95 8.20 -0.81
N GLU A 22 5.09 7.56 -0.53
CA GLU A 22 5.99 7.01 -1.56
C GLU A 22 5.28 5.98 -2.47
N LEU A 23 4.25 5.29 -1.96
CA LEU A 23 3.45 4.36 -2.76
C LEU A 23 2.60 5.04 -3.84
N ASN A 24 2.37 6.36 -3.73
CA ASN A 24 1.62 7.12 -4.74
C ASN A 24 2.42 7.31 -6.03
N VAL A 25 3.75 7.24 -5.95
CA VAL A 25 4.66 7.42 -7.09
C VAL A 25 5.18 6.06 -7.53
N HIS A 26 4.95 5.69 -8.79
CA HIS A 26 5.48 4.45 -9.35
C HIS A 26 6.63 4.75 -10.30
N SER A 27 7.86 4.71 -9.79
CA SER A 27 9.08 4.90 -10.55
C SER A 27 10.15 3.86 -10.14
N PRO A 28 11.19 3.64 -10.95
CA PRO A 28 12.33 2.83 -10.54
C PRO A 28 13.08 3.38 -9.32
N ALA A 29 12.88 4.66 -8.99
CA ALA A 29 13.51 5.33 -7.84
C ALA A 29 12.61 5.36 -6.59
N THR A 30 11.38 4.82 -6.67
CA THR A 30 10.47 4.79 -5.53
C THR A 30 11.05 3.90 -4.43
N GLU A 31 11.21 4.45 -3.23
CA GLU A 31 11.74 3.70 -2.07
C GLU A 31 10.64 2.87 -1.39
N GLY A 32 9.39 3.30 -1.52
CA GLY A 32 8.21 2.61 -1.02
C GLY A 32 7.90 2.93 0.43
N TRP A 33 7.06 2.11 1.04
CA TRP A 33 6.63 2.26 2.43
C TRP A 33 7.26 1.20 3.33
N GLN A 34 7.50 1.58 4.58
CA GLN A 34 7.86 0.65 5.64
C GLN A 34 7.06 0.94 6.91
N SER A 35 6.71 -0.12 7.65
CA SER A 35 6.15 0.03 9.00
C SER A 35 7.14 0.72 9.95
N PRO A 36 6.65 1.38 11.01
CA PRO A 36 7.52 1.95 12.05
C PRO A 36 8.41 0.88 12.67
N ARG A 37 9.59 1.29 13.15
CA ARG A 37 10.46 0.41 13.94
C ARG A 37 9.74 0.01 15.23
N PHE A 38 9.85 -1.27 15.59
CA PHE A 38 9.26 -1.84 16.81
C PHE A 38 7.72 -1.67 16.90
N CYS A 39 7.02 -1.61 15.77
CA CYS A 39 5.57 -1.60 15.74
C CYS A 39 4.96 -2.95 16.14
N ASP A 40 3.76 -2.92 16.72
CA ASP A 40 2.92 -4.10 16.84
C ASP A 40 2.28 -4.45 15.50
N TYR A 41 2.13 -5.74 15.21
CA TYR A 41 1.44 -6.20 14.00
C TYR A 41 -0.01 -6.62 14.34
N PRO A 42 -0.97 -6.47 13.41
CA PRO A 42 -0.78 -6.08 12.00
C PRO A 42 -0.54 -4.58 11.78
N GLN A 43 -0.01 -4.27 10.60
CA GLN A 43 0.07 -2.90 10.08
C GLN A 43 -0.86 -2.79 8.88
N GLU A 44 -1.53 -1.66 8.74
CA GLU A 44 -2.62 -1.44 7.79
C GLU A 44 -2.32 -0.25 6.87
N LEU A 45 -2.70 -0.41 5.60
CA LEU A 45 -2.66 0.64 4.59
C LEU A 45 -4.06 0.78 3.97
N GLY A 46 -4.58 2.00 3.94
CA GLY A 46 -5.81 2.34 3.23
C GLY A 46 -5.49 2.95 1.88
N LEU A 47 -6.00 2.33 0.81
CA LEU A 47 -5.82 2.78 -0.56
C LEU A 47 -7.17 3.19 -1.15
N PHE A 48 -7.26 4.43 -1.62
CA PHE A 48 -8.42 4.90 -2.37
C PHE A 48 -8.20 4.67 -3.86
N LEU A 49 -9.10 3.95 -4.51
CA LEU A 49 -9.05 3.69 -5.95
C LEU A 49 -9.65 4.88 -6.70
N LEU A 50 -8.83 5.56 -7.50
CA LEU A 50 -9.19 6.81 -8.17
C LEU A 50 -10.07 6.60 -9.41
N ASP A 51 -10.03 5.40 -10.01
CA ASP A 51 -10.78 5.07 -11.22
C ASP A 51 -12.17 4.49 -10.90
N THR A 52 -12.86 5.03 -9.89
CA THR A 52 -14.16 4.50 -9.43
C THR A 52 -15.33 4.87 -10.37
N PRO A 53 -16.25 3.93 -10.66
CA PRO A 53 -16.22 2.52 -10.27
C PRO A 53 -15.19 1.74 -11.09
N CYS A 54 -14.47 0.82 -10.46
CA CYS A 54 -13.51 -0.06 -11.12
C CYS A 54 -13.73 -1.53 -10.78
N HIS A 55 -13.23 -2.41 -11.65
CA HIS A 55 -13.18 -3.84 -11.40
C HIS A 55 -11.74 -4.25 -11.04
N LEU A 56 -11.49 -4.50 -9.75
CA LEU A 56 -10.19 -4.95 -9.26
C LEU A 56 -9.97 -6.44 -9.57
N SER A 57 -9.22 -6.72 -10.64
CA SER A 57 -8.95 -8.09 -11.11
C SER A 57 -7.59 -8.65 -10.68
N ARG A 58 -6.63 -7.78 -10.36
CA ARG A 58 -5.28 -8.19 -9.96
C ARG A 58 -4.65 -7.18 -9.03
N VAL A 59 -4.09 -7.67 -7.93
CA VAL A 59 -3.24 -6.92 -7.00
C VAL A 59 -1.81 -7.46 -7.13
N GLN A 60 -0.84 -6.56 -7.26
CA GLN A 60 0.58 -6.91 -7.27
C GLN A 60 1.25 -6.22 -6.10
N ILE A 61 1.92 -6.99 -5.25
CA ILE A 61 2.61 -6.49 -4.07
C ILE A 61 4.09 -6.85 -4.23
N LEU A 62 4.95 -5.86 -4.07
CA LEU A 62 6.40 -6.03 -4.06
C LEU A 62 6.89 -5.78 -2.64
N SER A 63 7.55 -6.77 -2.05
CA SER A 63 8.21 -6.62 -0.76
C SER A 63 9.73 -6.64 -0.94
N HIS A 64 10.43 -5.83 -0.16
CA HIS A 64 11.88 -5.95 -0.05
C HIS A 64 12.25 -7.33 0.49
N GLN A 65 13.32 -7.94 -0.01
CA GLN A 65 13.69 -9.34 0.29
C GLN A 65 13.91 -9.64 1.78
N SER A 66 14.30 -8.64 2.58
CA SER A 66 14.48 -8.76 4.03
C SER A 66 13.26 -8.39 4.86
N LYS A 67 12.16 -7.96 4.22
CA LYS A 67 10.94 -7.42 4.86
C LYS A 67 9.68 -8.05 4.25
N ILE A 68 9.74 -9.33 3.90
CA ILE A 68 8.62 -10.06 3.30
C ILE A 68 7.57 -10.30 4.39
N ALA A 69 6.34 -9.82 4.16
CA ALA A 69 5.22 -10.04 5.07
C ALA A 69 4.87 -11.54 5.13
N THR A 70 4.65 -12.07 6.33
CA THR A 70 4.25 -13.47 6.54
C THR A 70 2.80 -13.74 6.17
N LYS A 71 1.96 -12.69 6.22
CA LYS A 71 0.55 -12.73 5.84
C LYS A 71 0.16 -11.36 5.28
N VAL A 72 -0.64 -11.36 4.21
CA VAL A 72 -1.30 -10.16 3.69
C VAL A 72 -2.78 -10.46 3.58
N GLU A 73 -3.60 -9.55 4.11
CA GLU A 73 -5.06 -9.60 4.02
C GLU A 73 -5.52 -8.41 3.18
N LEU A 74 -6.45 -8.66 2.26
CA LEU A 74 -6.99 -7.65 1.36
C LEU A 74 -8.47 -7.46 1.66
N PHE A 75 -8.84 -6.23 1.97
CA PHE A 75 -10.22 -5.82 2.21
C PHE A 75 -10.63 -4.78 1.16
N VAL A 76 -11.88 -4.84 0.72
CA VAL A 76 -12.45 -3.91 -0.27
C VAL A 76 -13.79 -3.42 0.27
N GLY A 77 -14.07 -2.13 0.10
CA GLY A 77 -15.34 -1.53 0.48
C GLY A 77 -15.56 -0.23 -0.30
N ASP A 78 -16.81 0.25 -0.31
CA ASP A 78 -17.23 1.41 -1.12
C ASP A 78 -17.04 2.76 -0.41
N GLY A 79 -16.49 2.76 0.81
CA GLY A 79 -16.07 3.98 1.52
C GLY A 79 -17.20 4.94 1.92
N PHE A 80 -18.42 4.45 2.12
CA PHE A 80 -19.56 5.23 2.64
C PHE A 80 -19.55 5.36 4.16
#